data_AF-A0A060T6G0-F1
#
_entry.id   AF-A0A060T6G0-F1
#
_cell.length_a   1.000
_cell.length_b   1.000
_cell.length_c   1.000
_cell.angle_alpha   90.00
_cell.angle_beta   90.00
_cell.angle_gamma   90.00
#
_symmetry.space_group_name_H-M   'P 1'
#
loop_
_entity.id
_entity.type
_entity.pdbx_description
1 polymer ?
#
loop_
_entity_poly.entity_id
_entity_poly.type
_entity_poly.pdbx_seq_one_letter_code
_entity_poly.pdbx_strand_id
1 'polypeptide(L)'
;MPSTEPVVVPEKKKAPEEVVAESKPVAKRVMQSGDRIDVRYDDFLSKIPRSPPRYTSSFLRPGSTFMGSQQSGRHTYEVHVELKRVDMERATLCGYLHIEGLTEDHPTLITYFEGEMISDEYSFFTQRADWGASPATDITHWSRFAPWRAIADKAKHPSYVHRNYDQRAHIFMRWKECFLVPDYRVRDIHGASYAGFYYICFDQLNGSISGFYFHQKSDKYQQLELTHVADSGRAETYELR
;
A
#
# COMPACT_ATOMS: atom_id res chain seq x y z
N MET A 1 -31.52 -73.34 -7.41
CA MET A 1 -32.96 -73.17 -7.70
C MET A 1 -33.45 -72.02 -6.83
N PRO A 2 -34.02 -70.97 -7.41
CA PRO A 2 -34.26 -69.68 -6.76
C PRO A 2 -35.65 -69.63 -6.10
N SER A 3 -35.77 -68.94 -4.97
CA SER A 3 -37.05 -68.47 -4.43
C SER A 3 -37.15 -66.97 -4.62
N THR A 4 -38.14 -66.56 -5.41
CA THR A 4 -38.54 -65.20 -5.73
C THR A 4 -39.22 -64.52 -4.54
N GLU A 5 -38.68 -63.37 -4.11
CA GLU A 5 -39.38 -62.41 -3.23
C GLU A 5 -39.87 -61.20 -4.05
N PRO A 6 -41.00 -60.57 -3.67
CA PRO A 6 -41.68 -59.58 -4.48
C PRO A 6 -41.02 -58.19 -4.43
N VAL A 7 -41.08 -57.51 -5.56
CA VAL A 7 -40.66 -56.12 -5.76
C VAL A 7 -41.61 -55.17 -5.02
N VAL A 8 -41.08 -54.40 -4.06
CA VAL A 8 -41.77 -53.27 -3.43
C VAL A 8 -41.52 -52.01 -4.27
N VAL A 9 -42.59 -51.44 -4.83
CA VAL A 9 -42.56 -50.17 -5.57
C VAL A 9 -42.63 -49.01 -4.56
N PRO A 10 -41.69 -48.05 -4.54
CA PRO A 10 -41.82 -46.88 -3.70
C PRO A 10 -42.73 -45.82 -4.35
N GLU A 11 -43.71 -45.36 -3.58
CA GLU A 11 -44.69 -44.31 -3.88
C GLU A 11 -44.03 -42.98 -4.25
N LYS A 12 -44.52 -42.35 -5.32
CA LYS A 12 -44.11 -41.01 -5.77
C LYS A 12 -44.53 -39.95 -4.74
N LYS A 13 -43.55 -39.26 -4.12
CA LYS A 13 -43.81 -38.04 -3.35
C LYS A 13 -44.33 -36.93 -4.27
N LYS A 14 -45.54 -36.45 -4.00
CA LYS A 14 -46.21 -35.33 -4.66
C LYS A 14 -45.55 -34.01 -4.21
N ALA A 15 -45.16 -33.17 -5.18
CA ALA A 15 -44.66 -31.81 -4.91
C ALA A 15 -45.79 -30.92 -4.33
N PRO A 16 -45.48 -29.92 -3.48
CA PRO A 16 -46.49 -29.00 -2.98
C PRO A 16 -46.93 -28.02 -4.08
N GLU A 17 -48.23 -27.74 -4.11
CA GLU A 17 -48.93 -26.86 -5.05
C GLU A 17 -48.50 -25.39 -4.92
N GLU A 18 -48.27 -24.77 -6.08
CA GLU A 18 -48.12 -23.32 -6.26
C GLU A 18 -49.47 -22.61 -6.04
N VAL A 19 -49.46 -21.60 -5.17
CA VAL A 19 -50.60 -20.68 -5.02
C VAL A 19 -50.44 -19.57 -6.05
N VAL A 20 -51.29 -19.57 -7.07
CA VAL A 20 -51.38 -18.54 -8.12
C VAL A 20 -52.07 -17.31 -7.53
N ALA A 21 -51.34 -16.19 -7.41
CA ALA A 21 -51.91 -14.87 -7.18
C ALA A 21 -52.05 -14.13 -8.52
N GLU A 22 -53.27 -13.79 -8.91
CA GLU A 22 -53.58 -13.00 -10.11
C GLU A 22 -52.89 -11.62 -10.09
N SER A 23 -52.17 -11.32 -11.16
CA SER A 23 -51.52 -10.03 -11.39
C SER A 23 -52.50 -9.04 -12.03
N LYS A 24 -52.68 -7.87 -11.40
CA LYS A 24 -53.30 -6.70 -12.05
C LYS A 24 -52.28 -6.03 -12.98
N PRO A 25 -52.70 -5.45 -14.12
CA PRO A 25 -51.77 -4.92 -15.10
C PRO A 25 -51.11 -3.64 -14.57
N VAL A 26 -49.78 -3.66 -14.45
CA VAL A 26 -48.98 -2.47 -14.17
C VAL A 26 -48.76 -1.73 -15.50
N ALA A 27 -49.20 -0.48 -15.57
CA ALA A 27 -49.02 0.37 -16.74
C ALA A 27 -47.52 0.55 -17.06
N LYS A 28 -47.12 0.21 -18.30
CA LYS A 28 -45.77 0.48 -18.81
C LYS A 28 -45.56 1.99 -18.90
N ARG A 29 -44.71 2.54 -18.03
CA ARG A 29 -44.23 3.92 -18.16
C ARG A 29 -43.06 3.92 -19.15
N VAL A 30 -43.29 4.52 -20.31
CA VAL A 30 -42.26 4.81 -21.32
C VAL A 30 -41.20 5.71 -20.67
N MET A 31 -39.93 5.29 -20.68
CA MET A 31 -38.81 6.14 -20.27
C MET A 31 -38.63 7.24 -21.32
N GLN A 32 -38.96 8.48 -20.94
CA GLN A 32 -38.51 9.67 -21.66
C GLN A 32 -37.21 10.16 -21.02
N SER A 33 -36.24 10.43 -21.89
CA SER A 33 -34.93 10.99 -21.60
C SER A 33 -35.01 12.27 -20.75
N GLY A 34 -34.31 12.29 -19.62
CA GLY A 34 -34.04 13.50 -18.85
C GLY A 34 -34.11 13.34 -17.34
N ASP A 35 -33.43 12.35 -16.76
CA ASP A 35 -33.26 12.32 -15.31
C ASP A 35 -32.23 13.37 -14.90
N ARG A 36 -32.77 14.52 -14.48
CA ARG A 36 -32.05 15.55 -13.74
C ARG A 36 -31.43 14.89 -12.52
N ILE A 37 -30.11 15.01 -12.38
CA ILE A 37 -29.39 14.74 -11.14
C ILE A 37 -30.16 15.43 -10.01
N ASP A 38 -30.56 14.66 -8.99
CA ASP A 38 -31.33 15.16 -7.85
C ASP A 38 -30.52 16.26 -7.17
N VAL A 39 -30.94 17.51 -7.36
CA VAL A 39 -30.30 18.75 -6.86
C VAL A 39 -30.06 18.67 -5.34
N ARG A 40 -30.82 17.81 -4.65
CA ARG A 40 -30.75 17.55 -3.22
C ARG A 40 -29.51 16.77 -2.79
N TYR A 41 -28.96 15.92 -3.66
CA TYR A 41 -27.71 15.19 -3.39
C TYR A 41 -26.48 16.08 -3.58
N ASP A 42 -26.48 16.93 -4.60
CA ASP A 42 -25.41 17.91 -4.84
C ASP A 42 -25.34 18.94 -3.69
N ASP A 43 -26.49 19.37 -3.18
CA ASP A 43 -26.59 20.30 -2.05
C ASP A 43 -26.19 19.67 -0.70
N PHE A 44 -26.18 18.34 -0.60
CA PHE A 44 -25.67 17.63 0.59
C PHE A 44 -24.14 17.45 0.51
N LEU A 45 -23.62 17.06 -0.66
CA LEU A 45 -22.18 16.90 -0.89
C LEU A 45 -21.40 18.22 -0.90
N SER A 46 -22.07 19.34 -1.20
CA SER A 46 -21.49 20.68 -1.15
C SER A 46 -21.36 21.24 0.27
N LYS A 47 -22.12 20.71 1.23
CA LYS A 47 -22.16 21.14 2.64
C LYS A 47 -21.26 20.33 3.57
N ILE A 48 -20.76 19.18 3.11
CA ILE A 48 -19.66 18.50 3.79
C ILE A 48 -18.44 19.41 3.65
N PRO A 49 -17.83 19.90 4.74
CA PRO A 49 -16.58 20.64 4.65
C PRO A 49 -15.57 19.74 3.93
N ARG A 50 -15.29 20.04 2.67
CA ARG A 50 -14.18 19.43 1.96
C ARG A 50 -12.93 20.02 2.59
N SER A 51 -12.47 19.42 3.68
CA SER A 51 -11.11 19.66 4.13
C SER A 51 -10.23 19.40 2.90
N PRO A 52 -9.37 20.34 2.49
CA PRO A 52 -8.48 20.09 1.38
C PRO A 52 -7.76 18.75 1.62
N PRO A 53 -7.55 17.94 0.57
CA PRO A 53 -6.84 16.68 0.72
C PRO A 53 -5.54 16.95 1.47
N ARG A 54 -5.34 16.27 2.61
CA ARG A 54 -4.14 16.43 3.45
C ARG A 54 -2.89 15.78 2.82
N TYR A 55 -2.89 15.60 1.49
CA TYR A 55 -1.87 14.89 0.72
C TYR A 55 -1.29 15.87 -0.30
N THR A 56 0.03 15.86 -0.46
CA THR A 56 0.74 16.79 -1.35
C THR A 56 0.91 16.28 -2.78
N SER A 57 0.58 15.01 -3.01
CA SER A 57 0.65 14.36 -4.32
C SER A 57 -0.56 13.46 -4.52
N SER A 58 -1.06 13.38 -5.75
CA SER A 58 -2.05 12.37 -6.12
C SER A 58 -1.51 10.96 -5.92
N PHE A 59 -0.19 10.73 -6.00
CA PHE A 59 0.39 9.38 -5.85
C PHE A 59 0.68 9.00 -4.38
N LEU A 60 0.68 9.96 -3.44
CA LEU A 60 1.00 9.71 -2.03
C LEU A 60 -0.24 9.87 -1.15
N ARG A 61 -1.16 8.91 -1.27
CA ARG A 61 -2.42 8.88 -0.51
C ARG A 61 -2.80 7.46 -0.12
N PRO A 62 -3.70 7.27 0.86
CA PRO A 62 -4.26 5.95 1.16
C PRO A 62 -4.85 5.29 -0.09
N GLY A 63 -4.56 4.01 -0.27
CA GLY A 63 -4.96 3.19 -1.41
C GLY A 63 -4.03 3.28 -2.63
N SER A 64 -3.07 4.20 -2.65
CA SER A 64 -2.09 4.23 -3.76
C SER A 64 -1.26 2.96 -3.79
N THR A 65 -1.14 2.39 -4.99
CA THR A 65 -0.37 1.18 -5.25
C THR A 65 0.82 1.47 -6.16
N PHE A 66 1.90 0.74 -5.92
CA PHE A 66 3.15 0.86 -6.65
C PHE A 66 3.65 -0.53 -7.00
N MET A 67 4.27 -0.66 -8.17
CA MET A 67 4.82 -1.93 -8.66
C MET A 67 6.20 -1.69 -9.27
N GLY A 68 7.08 -2.67 -9.12
CA GLY A 68 8.40 -2.64 -9.72
C GLY A 68 9.25 -3.78 -9.19
N SER A 69 10.49 -3.50 -8.81
CA SER A 69 11.42 -4.56 -8.42
C SER A 69 12.40 -4.19 -7.32
N GLN A 70 12.86 -5.22 -6.62
CA GLN A 70 14.01 -5.17 -5.73
C GLN A 70 15.17 -5.96 -6.35
N GLN A 71 16.30 -5.31 -6.57
CA GLN A 71 17.51 -5.92 -7.12
C GLN A 71 18.55 -6.16 -6.03
N SER A 72 19.02 -7.40 -5.89
CA SER A 72 20.13 -7.79 -5.02
C SER A 72 21.20 -8.54 -5.82
N GLY A 73 22.28 -7.85 -6.15
CA GLY A 73 23.33 -8.38 -7.02
C GLY A 73 22.78 -8.76 -8.40
N ARG A 74 22.74 -10.07 -8.69
CA ARG A 74 22.20 -10.62 -9.96
C ARG A 74 20.73 -11.00 -9.88
N HIS A 75 20.15 -11.04 -8.68
CA HIS A 75 18.75 -11.41 -8.48
C HIS A 75 17.87 -10.17 -8.56
N THR A 76 16.69 -10.32 -9.16
CA THR A 76 15.66 -9.29 -9.25
C THR A 76 14.34 -9.93 -8.84
N TYR A 77 13.66 -9.30 -7.89
CA TYR A 77 12.41 -9.76 -7.33
C TYR A 77 11.31 -8.76 -7.67
N GLU A 78 10.13 -9.24 -8.04
CA GLU A 78 8.97 -8.38 -8.25
C GLU A 78 8.46 -7.88 -6.91
N VAL A 79 8.12 -6.59 -6.84
CA VAL A 79 7.64 -5.94 -5.62
C VAL A 79 6.38 -5.14 -5.90
N HIS A 80 5.39 -5.31 -5.04
CA HIS A 80 4.17 -4.53 -5.00
C HIS A 80 4.05 -3.85 -3.65
N VAL A 81 3.66 -2.58 -3.64
CA VAL A 81 3.43 -1.81 -2.42
C VAL A 81 2.05 -1.21 -2.46
N GLU A 82 1.34 -1.30 -1.35
CA GLU A 82 0.07 -0.61 -1.14
C GLU A 82 0.15 0.28 0.09
N LEU A 83 -0.09 1.58 -0.09
CA LEU A 83 -0.15 2.54 1.00
C LEU A 83 -1.51 2.46 1.70
N LYS A 84 -1.53 2.16 2.99
CA LYS A 84 -2.78 2.05 3.76
C LYS A 84 -3.15 3.34 4.46
N ARG A 85 -2.17 4.06 5.00
CA ARG A 85 -2.37 5.36 5.64
C ARG A 85 -1.21 6.28 5.30
N VAL A 86 -1.52 7.54 5.03
CA VAL A 86 -0.55 8.62 4.84
C VAL A 86 -0.99 9.76 5.74
N ASP A 87 -0.10 10.19 6.62
CA ASP A 87 -0.29 11.32 7.53
C ASP A 87 0.84 12.32 7.31
N MET A 88 0.55 13.35 6.50
CA MET A 88 1.49 14.42 6.19
C MET A 88 1.71 15.37 7.37
N GLU A 89 0.83 15.40 8.37
CA GLU A 89 1.02 16.28 9.54
C GLU A 89 2.01 15.64 10.51
N ARG A 90 1.91 14.33 10.72
CA ARG A 90 2.83 13.57 11.56
C ARG A 90 4.08 13.10 10.83
N ALA A 91 4.20 13.39 9.54
CA ALA A 91 5.27 12.88 8.68
C ALA A 91 5.41 11.35 8.75
N THR A 92 4.28 10.62 8.78
CA THR A 92 4.28 9.14 8.84
C THR A 92 3.36 8.52 7.79
N LEU A 93 3.64 7.27 7.43
CA LEU A 93 2.78 6.46 6.60
C LEU A 93 2.89 4.99 6.99
N CYS A 94 1.99 4.15 6.50
CA CYS A 94 2.14 2.71 6.60
C CYS A 94 1.47 2.01 5.42
N GLY A 95 1.86 0.76 5.19
CA GLY A 95 1.39 -0.01 4.06
C GLY A 95 1.80 -1.47 4.12
N TYR A 96 1.54 -2.16 3.02
CA TYR A 96 2.03 -3.51 2.77
C TYR A 96 3.10 -3.50 1.70
N LEU A 97 4.17 -4.25 1.92
CA LEU A 97 5.17 -4.58 0.92
C LEU A 97 5.04 -6.06 0.61
N HIS A 98 4.80 -6.36 -0.65
CA HIS A 98 4.65 -7.70 -1.19
C HIS A 98 5.83 -7.97 -2.12
N ILE A 99 6.58 -9.04 -1.87
CA ILE A 99 7.74 -9.46 -2.67
C ILE A 99 7.59 -10.91 -3.10
N GLU A 100 7.86 -11.17 -4.38
CA GLU A 100 7.74 -12.48 -5.00
C GLU A 100 9.11 -13.11 -5.31
N GLY A 101 9.19 -14.43 -5.12
CA GLY A 101 10.36 -15.24 -5.48
C GLY A 101 11.58 -15.08 -4.57
N LEU A 102 11.43 -14.49 -3.39
CA LEU A 102 12.56 -14.25 -2.48
C LEU A 102 13.11 -15.56 -1.87
N THR A 103 12.24 -16.54 -1.62
CA THR A 103 12.60 -17.85 -1.05
C THR A 103 11.84 -18.97 -1.75
N GLU A 104 12.40 -20.19 -1.77
CA GLU A 104 11.72 -21.35 -2.35
C GLU A 104 10.52 -21.79 -1.50
N ASP A 105 10.67 -21.76 -0.17
CA ASP A 105 9.64 -22.23 0.77
C ASP A 105 8.45 -21.26 0.87
N HIS A 106 8.72 -19.96 0.70
CA HIS A 106 7.71 -18.89 0.73
C HIS A 106 7.83 -18.09 -0.57
N PRO A 107 7.13 -18.51 -1.64
CA PRO A 107 7.23 -17.86 -2.95
C PRO A 107 6.72 -16.43 -2.93
N THR A 108 5.91 -16.09 -1.93
CA THR A 108 5.32 -14.78 -1.72
C THR A 108 5.47 -14.40 -0.26
N LEU A 109 6.03 -13.21 0.00
CA LEU A 109 6.12 -12.62 1.33
C LEU A 109 5.42 -11.28 1.35
N ILE A 110 4.55 -11.08 2.33
CA ILE A 110 3.84 -9.81 2.55
C ILE A 110 4.19 -9.33 3.95
N THR A 111 4.73 -8.14 4.06
CA THR A 111 5.06 -7.48 5.32
C THR A 111 4.27 -6.20 5.49
N TYR A 112 3.83 -5.94 6.73
CA TYR A 112 3.40 -4.60 7.12
C TYR A 112 4.63 -3.74 7.40
N PHE A 113 4.64 -2.51 6.91
CA PHE A 113 5.70 -1.55 7.21
C PHE A 113 5.15 -0.23 7.72
N GLU A 114 5.97 0.44 8.54
CA GLU A 114 5.78 1.83 8.93
C GLU A 114 6.84 2.70 8.28
N GLY A 115 6.44 3.89 7.86
CA GLY A 115 7.28 4.86 7.20
C GLY A 115 7.35 6.16 7.98
N GLU A 116 8.55 6.73 8.09
CA GLU A 116 8.79 8.08 8.57
C GLU A 116 9.34 8.95 7.44
N MET A 117 8.73 10.12 7.21
CA MET A 117 9.12 11.08 6.17
C MET A 117 10.09 12.09 6.77
N ILE A 118 11.20 12.33 6.08
CA ILE A 118 12.21 13.28 6.54
C ILE A 118 11.63 14.68 6.52
N SER A 119 11.64 15.31 7.68
CA SER A 119 10.84 16.49 7.99
C SER A 119 11.52 17.31 9.08
N ASP A 120 10.74 18.12 9.78
CA ASP A 120 11.09 18.73 11.06
C ASP A 120 11.10 17.75 12.23
N GLU A 121 10.27 16.71 12.20
CA GLU A 121 10.22 15.65 13.22
C GLU A 121 11.31 14.60 13.00
N TYR A 122 11.52 14.19 11.74
CA TYR A 122 12.46 13.12 11.41
C TYR A 122 13.68 13.65 10.65
N SER A 123 14.85 13.62 11.29
CA SER A 123 16.10 14.05 10.66
C SER A 123 16.61 13.02 9.63
N PHE A 124 17.59 13.40 8.81
CA PHE A 124 18.28 12.45 7.92
C PHE A 124 19.15 11.44 8.67
N PHE A 125 19.47 11.68 9.93
CA PHE A 125 20.15 10.73 10.79
C PHE A 125 19.12 9.84 11.47
N THR A 126 19.24 8.53 11.30
CA THR A 126 18.21 7.57 11.69
C THR A 126 17.98 7.55 13.19
N GLN A 127 19.04 7.65 14.01
CA GLN A 127 18.98 7.74 15.48
C GLN A 127 18.13 6.66 16.19
N ARG A 128 17.88 5.52 15.52
CA ARG A 128 17.25 4.31 16.09
C ARG A 128 18.33 3.27 16.37
N ALA A 129 18.63 3.02 17.64
CA ALA A 129 19.73 2.14 18.03
C ALA A 129 19.54 0.70 17.52
N ASP A 130 18.30 0.23 17.47
CA ASP A 130 17.88 -1.09 17.00
C ASP A 130 17.94 -1.26 15.47
N TRP A 131 18.01 -0.17 14.70
CA TRP A 131 18.12 -0.23 13.23
C TRP A 131 19.57 -0.34 12.76
N GLY A 132 20.53 -0.07 13.64
CA GLY A 132 21.94 -0.32 13.39
C GLY A 132 22.61 0.59 12.35
N ALA A 133 21.96 1.66 11.90
CA ALA A 133 22.52 2.65 10.99
C ALA A 133 23.39 3.68 11.75
N SER A 134 24.64 3.83 11.32
CA SER A 134 25.52 4.89 11.82
C SER A 134 25.30 6.20 11.03
N PRO A 135 25.72 7.37 11.55
CA PRO A 135 25.68 8.61 10.77
C PRO A 135 26.42 8.51 9.42
N ALA A 136 27.54 7.79 9.36
CA ALA A 136 28.27 7.55 8.11
C ALA A 136 27.48 6.66 7.14
N THR A 137 26.75 5.67 7.66
CA THR A 137 25.83 4.82 6.90
C THR A 137 24.71 5.66 6.30
N ASP A 138 24.07 6.52 7.10
CA ASP A 138 22.98 7.40 6.65
C ASP A 138 23.43 8.27 5.48
N ILE A 139 24.53 9.01 5.65
CA ILE A 139 25.05 9.89 4.59
C ILE A 139 25.41 9.11 3.33
N THR A 140 25.95 7.90 3.47
CA THR A 140 26.32 7.05 2.34
C THR A 140 25.10 6.61 1.54
N HIS A 141 24.01 6.20 2.20
CA HIS A 141 22.78 5.77 1.53
C HIS A 141 22.05 6.96 0.91
N TRP A 142 21.89 8.05 1.66
CA TRP A 142 21.24 9.25 1.15
C TRP A 142 21.94 9.84 -0.07
N SER A 143 23.28 9.80 -0.11
CA SER A 143 24.07 10.32 -1.23
C SER A 143 23.85 9.55 -2.54
N ARG A 144 23.17 8.41 -2.53
CA ARG A 144 22.84 7.65 -3.75
C ARG A 144 21.68 8.23 -4.51
N PHE A 145 20.78 8.96 -3.86
CA PHE A 145 19.65 9.59 -4.54
C PHE A 145 20.14 10.83 -5.29
N ALA A 146 19.87 10.91 -6.59
CA ALA A 146 20.22 12.10 -7.37
C ALA A 146 19.64 13.41 -6.77
N PRO A 147 18.38 13.44 -6.28
CA PRO A 147 17.81 14.63 -5.61
C PRO A 147 18.56 15.07 -4.35
N TRP A 148 19.29 14.16 -3.67
CA TRP A 148 20.07 14.51 -2.48
C TRP A 148 21.16 15.53 -2.77
N ARG A 149 21.73 15.51 -3.98
CA ARG A 149 22.86 16.38 -4.36
C ARG A 149 22.56 17.86 -4.13
N ALA A 150 21.30 18.27 -4.32
CA ALA A 150 20.87 19.66 -4.14
C ALA A 150 20.86 20.13 -2.66
N ILE A 151 20.80 19.20 -1.71
CA ILE A 151 20.72 19.49 -0.27
C ILE A 151 21.93 19.00 0.51
N ALA A 152 22.83 18.22 -0.11
CA ALA A 152 23.90 17.48 0.53
C ALA A 152 24.79 18.33 1.44
N ASP A 153 25.19 19.53 1.01
CA ASP A 153 26.09 20.40 1.78
C ASP A 153 25.50 20.80 3.13
N LYS A 154 24.18 20.97 3.19
CA LYS A 154 23.46 21.31 4.42
C LYS A 154 23.04 20.06 5.18
N ALA A 155 22.51 19.05 4.48
CA ALA A 155 21.92 17.84 5.05
C ALA A 155 22.94 16.91 5.73
N LYS A 156 24.23 17.07 5.43
CA LYS A 156 25.33 16.38 6.16
C LYS A 156 25.50 16.87 7.60
N HIS A 157 24.96 18.04 7.94
CA HIS A 157 25.08 18.59 9.29
C HIS A 157 23.99 18.01 10.21
N PRO A 158 24.31 17.49 11.41
CA PRO A 158 23.32 16.90 12.32
C PRO A 158 22.18 17.83 12.73
N SER A 159 22.41 19.15 12.73
CA SER A 159 21.37 20.14 13.06
C SER A 159 20.49 20.53 11.86
N TYR A 160 20.67 19.91 10.70
CA TYR A 160 19.85 20.21 9.53
C TYR A 160 18.41 19.73 9.74
N VAL A 161 17.46 20.61 9.47
CA VAL A 161 16.02 20.33 9.56
C VAL A 161 15.42 20.43 8.17
N HIS A 162 14.78 19.36 7.70
CA HIS A 162 14.24 19.30 6.35
C HIS A 162 12.85 19.93 6.26
N ARG A 163 12.78 21.25 6.41
CA ARG A 163 11.52 22.00 6.41
C ARG A 163 10.83 22.00 5.04
N ASN A 164 9.50 22.13 5.09
CA ASN A 164 8.59 22.19 3.93
C ASN A 164 8.85 21.02 2.97
N TYR A 165 9.06 19.82 3.52
CA TYR A 165 9.41 18.63 2.74
C TYR A 165 8.27 18.24 1.79
N ASP A 166 7.04 18.49 2.21
CA ASP A 166 5.77 18.26 1.54
C ASP A 166 5.60 19.15 0.28
N GLN A 167 6.24 20.32 0.26
CA GLN A 167 6.21 21.26 -0.88
C GLN A 167 7.33 21.02 -1.92
N ARG A 168 8.17 20.00 -1.71
CA ARG A 168 9.31 19.70 -2.60
C ARG A 168 8.92 18.65 -3.63
N ALA A 169 9.60 18.63 -4.78
CA ALA A 169 9.38 17.57 -5.76
C ALA A 169 9.69 16.15 -5.23
N HIS A 170 10.58 16.03 -4.24
CA HIS A 170 10.98 14.74 -3.68
C HIS A 170 10.77 14.71 -2.17
N ILE A 171 10.17 13.62 -1.68
CA ILE A 171 10.05 13.32 -0.25
C ILE A 171 10.98 12.17 0.07
N PHE A 172 11.91 12.40 0.99
CA PHE A 172 12.76 11.35 1.53
C PHE A 172 12.04 10.65 2.68
N MET A 173 12.20 9.34 2.81
CA MET A 173 11.55 8.55 3.86
C MET A 173 12.44 7.41 4.33
N ARG A 174 12.11 6.82 5.49
CA ARG A 174 12.59 5.50 5.88
C ARG A 174 11.42 4.56 6.10
N TRP A 175 11.45 3.37 5.52
CA TRP A 175 10.41 2.35 5.70
C TRP A 175 10.96 1.16 6.48
N LYS A 176 10.32 0.83 7.59
CA LYS A 176 10.66 -0.30 8.45
C LYS A 176 9.54 -1.33 8.39
N GLU A 177 9.85 -2.51 7.86
CA GLU A 177 8.98 -3.67 7.96
C GLU A 177 8.89 -4.15 9.41
N CYS A 178 7.70 -4.45 9.88
CA CYS A 178 7.43 -4.81 11.28
C CYS A 178 7.14 -6.30 11.45
N PHE A 179 6.24 -6.84 10.65
CA PHE A 179 5.77 -8.23 10.76
C PHE A 179 5.18 -8.74 9.45
N LEU A 180 5.13 -10.06 9.31
CA LEU A 180 4.50 -10.75 8.18
C LEU A 180 2.98 -10.75 8.28
N VAL A 181 2.34 -10.77 7.11
CA VAL A 181 0.89 -10.93 6.95
C VAL A 181 0.66 -12.21 6.12
N PRO A 182 -0.31 -13.08 6.49
CA PRO A 182 -1.27 -12.91 7.58
C PRO A 182 -0.76 -13.29 8.98
N ASP A 183 0.33 -14.07 9.09
CA ASP A 183 0.81 -14.53 10.39
C ASP A 183 1.94 -13.66 10.95
N TYR A 184 1.56 -12.69 11.79
CA TYR A 184 2.48 -11.76 12.46
C TYR A 184 3.43 -12.42 13.48
N ARG A 185 3.22 -13.71 13.80
CA ARG A 185 4.05 -14.43 14.77
C ARG A 185 5.31 -15.03 14.15
N VAL A 186 5.36 -15.15 12.82
CA VAL A 186 6.52 -15.66 12.08
C VAL A 186 7.62 -14.60 12.07
N ARG A 187 8.75 -14.89 12.73
CA ARG A 187 9.90 -13.97 12.83
C ARG A 187 11.09 -14.39 11.98
N ASP A 188 11.28 -15.69 11.81
CA ASP A 188 12.39 -16.26 11.07
C ASP A 188 11.88 -16.84 9.76
N ILE A 189 12.46 -16.38 8.64
CA ILE A 189 12.18 -16.90 7.30
C ILE A 189 13.47 -17.52 6.81
N HIS A 190 13.42 -18.77 6.36
CA HIS A 190 14.62 -19.42 5.83
C HIS A 190 15.09 -18.70 4.57
N GLY A 191 16.35 -18.23 4.56
CA GLY A 191 16.94 -17.54 3.42
C GLY A 191 16.55 -16.06 3.26
N ALA A 192 15.70 -15.49 4.13
CA ALA A 192 15.28 -14.09 4.04
C ALA A 192 15.19 -13.41 5.41
N SER A 193 15.20 -12.07 5.42
CA SER A 193 15.02 -11.27 6.64
C SER A 193 14.50 -9.87 6.32
N TYR A 194 13.54 -9.42 7.12
CA TYR A 194 12.97 -8.06 7.12
C TYR A 194 13.46 -7.22 8.33
N ALA A 195 14.58 -7.62 8.94
CA ALA A 195 15.12 -6.94 10.13
C ALA A 195 15.64 -5.52 9.84
N GLY A 196 16.05 -5.25 8.60
CA GLY A 196 16.51 -3.95 8.14
C GLY A 196 15.39 -2.94 7.89
N PHE A 197 15.75 -1.88 7.18
CA PHE A 197 14.84 -0.83 6.73
C PHE A 197 15.29 -0.30 5.36
N TYR A 198 14.41 0.45 4.71
CA TYR A 198 14.69 1.08 3.42
C TYR A 198 14.92 2.56 3.60
N TYR A 199 15.97 3.09 2.99
CA TYR A 199 16.02 4.51 2.63
C TYR A 199 15.20 4.70 1.35
N ILE A 200 14.33 5.70 1.32
CA ILE A 200 13.37 5.91 0.24
C ILE A 200 13.44 7.36 -0.24
N CYS A 201 13.30 7.55 -1.55
CA CYS A 201 13.09 8.83 -2.20
C CYS A 201 11.87 8.68 -3.12
N PHE A 202 10.80 9.39 -2.79
CA PHE A 202 9.57 9.43 -3.57
C PHE A 202 9.53 10.70 -4.43
N ASP A 203 9.26 10.56 -5.72
CA ASP A 203 9.02 11.65 -6.66
C ASP A 203 7.52 11.98 -6.69
N GLN A 204 7.16 13.14 -6.14
CA GLN A 204 5.79 13.61 -6.05
C GLN A 204 5.17 13.92 -7.42
N LEU A 205 5.99 14.23 -8.42
CA LEU A 205 5.57 14.67 -9.74
C LEU A 205 5.31 13.49 -10.67
N ASN A 206 6.13 12.45 -10.58
CA ASN A 206 6.07 11.29 -11.48
C ASN A 206 5.50 10.03 -10.81
N GLY A 207 5.34 10.01 -9.49
CA GLY A 207 4.84 8.83 -8.78
C GLY A 207 5.82 7.66 -8.80
N SER A 208 7.13 7.94 -8.85
CA SER A 208 8.18 6.93 -8.74
C SER A 208 8.76 6.88 -7.33
N ILE A 209 9.19 5.70 -6.92
CA ILE A 209 9.86 5.43 -5.65
C ILE A 209 11.18 4.76 -5.95
N SER A 210 12.27 5.37 -5.52
CA SER A 210 13.59 4.75 -5.51
C SER A 210 14.00 4.49 -4.06
N GLY A 211 14.66 3.37 -3.81
CA GLY A 211 15.03 2.97 -2.46
C GLY A 211 16.27 2.10 -2.38
N PHE A 212 16.84 2.04 -1.18
CA PHE A 212 17.95 1.15 -0.85
C PHE A 212 17.70 0.47 0.49
N TYR A 213 17.67 -0.85 0.49
CA TYR A 213 17.59 -1.64 1.71
C TYR A 213 18.92 -1.57 2.48
N PHE A 214 18.81 -1.43 3.79
CA PHE A 214 19.94 -1.49 4.71
C PHE A 214 19.66 -2.44 5.87
N HIS A 215 20.62 -3.34 6.09
CA HIS A 215 20.78 -4.11 7.30
C HIS A 215 22.26 -4.45 7.46
N GLN A 216 22.79 -4.48 8.69
CA GLN A 216 24.24 -4.61 8.94
C GLN A 216 24.86 -5.87 8.34
N LYS A 217 24.07 -6.95 8.24
CA LYS A 217 24.53 -8.27 7.77
C LYS A 217 24.12 -8.57 6.32
N SER A 218 23.46 -7.63 5.65
CA SER A 218 22.95 -7.85 4.31
C SER A 218 23.91 -7.31 3.25
N ASP A 219 23.79 -7.84 2.03
CA ASP A 219 24.48 -7.28 0.88
C ASP A 219 24.16 -5.81 0.72
N LYS A 220 25.19 -5.02 0.40
CA LYS A 220 25.04 -3.58 0.29
C LYS A 220 24.20 -3.22 -0.92
N TYR A 221 23.34 -2.22 -0.73
CA TYR A 221 22.65 -1.50 -1.81
C TYR A 221 21.69 -2.37 -2.61
N GLN A 222 20.89 -3.20 -1.94
CA GLN A 222 19.75 -3.81 -2.61
C GLN A 222 18.77 -2.70 -2.98
N GLN A 223 18.59 -2.50 -4.28
CA GLN A 223 17.90 -1.34 -4.83
C GLN A 223 16.43 -1.67 -5.03
N LEU A 224 15.56 -0.77 -4.64
CA LEU A 224 14.12 -0.84 -4.84
C LEU A 224 13.71 0.24 -5.84
N GLU A 225 13.02 -0.11 -6.91
CA GLU A 225 12.46 0.84 -7.87
C GLU A 225 11.00 0.48 -8.12
N LEU A 226 10.09 1.42 -7.86
CA LEU A 226 8.65 1.23 -8.03
C LEU A 226 8.05 2.41 -8.79
N THR A 227 6.98 2.15 -9.52
CA THR A 227 6.17 3.17 -10.20
C THR A 227 4.71 3.03 -9.79
N HIS A 228 4.02 4.16 -9.68
CA HIS A 228 2.61 4.19 -9.33
C HIS A 228 1.77 3.45 -10.37
N VAL A 229 0.90 2.55 -9.92
CA VAL A 229 -0.05 1.86 -10.77
C VAL A 229 -1.29 2.73 -10.92
N ALA A 230 -1.67 3.05 -12.16
CA ALA A 230 -2.78 3.95 -12.43
C ALA A 230 -4.11 3.43 -11.83
N ASP A 231 -4.73 4.24 -10.99
CA ASP A 231 -5.99 3.94 -10.27
C ASP A 231 -7.21 4.66 -10.90
N SER A 232 -7.03 5.26 -12.07
CA SER A 232 -8.02 6.10 -12.76
C SER A 232 -8.58 7.24 -11.90
N GLY A 233 -7.82 7.72 -10.91
CA GLY A 233 -8.22 8.78 -9.99
C GLY A 233 -9.22 8.32 -8.93
N ARG A 234 -9.43 7.02 -8.75
CA ARG A 234 -10.30 6.49 -7.70
C ARG A 234 -9.49 6.36 -6.41
N ALA A 235 -10.04 6.86 -5.31
CA ALA A 235 -9.47 6.72 -3.97
C ALA A 235 -10.57 6.28 -3.02
N GLU A 236 -10.45 5.07 -2.47
CA GLU A 236 -11.32 4.66 -1.37
C GLU A 236 -10.90 5.41 -0.10
N THR A 237 -11.87 6.04 0.56
CA THR A 237 -11.62 6.78 1.80
C THR A 237 -12.44 6.16 2.91
N TYR A 238 -11.83 6.00 4.07
CA TYR A 238 -12.47 5.52 5.28
C TYR A 238 -11.98 6.37 6.46
N GLU A 239 -12.87 6.62 7.41
CA GLU A 239 -12.56 7.35 8.65
C GLU A 239 -12.85 6.43 9.82
N LEU A 240 -11.84 6.23 10.67
CA LEU A 240 -11.99 5.49 11.93
C LEU A 240 -12.40 6.50 13.01
N ARG A 241 -13.51 6.22 13.68
CA ARG A 241 -14.02 7.02 14.81
C ARG A 241 -13.54 6.45 16.13
#